data_AF-C7NZL5-F1
#
_entry.id   AF-C7NZL5-F1
#
_cell.length_a   1.000
_cell.length_b   1.000
_cell.length_c   1.000
_cell.angle_alpha   90.00
_cell.angle_beta   90.00
_cell.angle_gamma   90.00
#
_symmetry.space_group_name_H-M   'P 1'
#
loop_
_entity.id
_entity.type
_entity.pdbx_description
1 polymer ?
#
loop_
_entity_poly.entity_id
_entity_poly.type
_entity_poly.pdbx_seq_one_letter_code
_entity_poly.pdbx_strand_id
1 'polypeptide(L)'
;MSRSERRRGDSPVEQDDADMSDLFDDLSELESLVDSPEERARVREAMQTASEVDDDGPVFGRVVWGFDRADLAESVLGALLFGIPMAVEGGTVDSGQFIAARPLFLILTLIATVAVVVGILYVADIQDVRVAYAFFGLVPRRLVGVLGSSFATAVALLSVWGVVDWADPWLDFCVCVVAFFPMAIGAALGDILPGS
;
A
#
# COMPACT_ATOMS: atom_id res chain seq x y z
N MET A 1 65.66 -5.21 -18.19
CA MET A 1 65.52 -6.45 -17.38
C MET A 1 64.96 -6.03 -16.03
N SER A 2 63.66 -6.22 -15.77
CA SER A 2 63.07 -7.36 -15.02
C SER A 2 63.33 -7.27 -13.51
N ARG A 3 62.43 -7.43 -12.54
CA ARG A 3 60.96 -7.55 -12.37
C ARG A 3 60.76 -7.79 -10.85
N SER A 4 59.76 -7.18 -10.21
CA SER A 4 59.02 -7.65 -9.00
C SER A 4 58.23 -6.46 -8.45
N GLU A 5 56.94 -6.26 -8.78
CA GLU A 5 55.75 -6.99 -8.33
C GLU A 5 55.72 -7.27 -6.81
N ARG A 6 54.93 -6.46 -6.08
CA ARG A 6 53.98 -6.93 -5.06
C ARG A 6 52.80 -5.98 -4.88
N ARG A 7 51.64 -6.49 -5.31
CA ARG A 7 50.24 -6.11 -5.05
C ARG A 7 49.93 -5.67 -3.60
N ARG A 8 49.13 -4.61 -3.48
CA ARG A 8 47.89 -4.47 -2.67
C ARG A 8 47.48 -2.99 -2.69
N GLY A 9 46.23 -2.58 -2.89
CA GLY A 9 44.99 -3.30 -3.00
C GLY A 9 44.11 -2.66 -4.07
N ASP A 10 43.40 -3.53 -4.75
CA ASP A 10 42.13 -3.27 -5.40
C ASP A 10 41.21 -2.68 -4.32
N SER A 11 41.07 -1.35 -4.29
CA SER A 11 39.93 -0.74 -3.60
C SER A 11 38.74 -1.02 -4.50
N PRO A 12 37.66 -1.64 -3.99
CA PRO A 12 36.44 -1.76 -4.76
C PRO A 12 36.06 -0.35 -5.19
N VAL A 13 35.69 -0.18 -6.45
CA VAL A 13 34.85 0.95 -6.85
C VAL A 13 33.60 0.80 -5.99
N GLU A 14 33.55 1.50 -4.86
CA GLU A 14 32.28 1.90 -4.25
C GLU A 14 31.62 2.68 -5.38
N GLN A 15 30.68 2.03 -6.05
CA GLN A 15 29.66 2.73 -6.80
C GLN A 15 28.96 3.54 -5.73
N ASP A 16 29.41 4.78 -5.52
CA ASP A 16 28.59 5.80 -4.91
C ASP A 16 27.27 5.74 -5.65
N ASP A 17 26.20 5.40 -4.94
CA ASP A 17 24.86 5.69 -5.39
C ASP A 17 24.81 7.22 -5.53
N ALA A 18 25.19 7.74 -6.69
CA ALA A 18 25.20 9.17 -6.98
C ALA A 18 23.79 9.69 -6.77
N ASP A 19 23.58 10.43 -5.69
CA ASP A 19 22.28 10.94 -5.31
C ASP A 19 21.96 12.16 -6.19
N MET A 20 20.67 12.38 -6.47
CA MET A 20 20.22 13.51 -7.29
C MET A 20 20.58 14.86 -6.66
N SER A 21 20.73 14.89 -5.33
CA SER A 21 21.25 16.06 -4.58
C SER A 21 22.70 16.41 -4.96
N ASP A 22 23.58 15.41 -5.12
CA ASP A 22 24.98 15.65 -5.47
C ASP A 22 25.10 16.17 -6.91
N LEU A 23 24.24 15.68 -7.81
CA LEU A 23 24.13 16.18 -9.18
C LEU A 23 23.64 17.65 -9.22
N PHE A 24 22.73 18.04 -8.32
CA PHE A 24 22.22 19.41 -8.23
C PHE A 24 23.28 20.38 -7.73
N ASP A 25 24.08 19.98 -6.75
CA ASP A 25 25.19 20.76 -6.22
C ASP A 25 26.28 20.98 -7.29
N ASP A 26 26.64 19.93 -8.04
CA ASP A 26 27.59 20.01 -9.15
C ASP A 26 27.12 20.96 -10.27
N LEU A 27 25.83 20.91 -10.64
CA LEU A 27 25.25 21.80 -11.65
C LEU A 27 25.19 23.26 -11.18
N SER A 28 24.92 23.49 -9.90
CA SER A 28 24.92 24.82 -9.28
C SER A 28 26.33 25.42 -9.26
N GLU A 29 27.35 24.62 -8.96
CA GLU A 29 28.74 25.04 -9.06
C GLU A 29 29.10 25.39 -10.52
N LEU A 30 28.66 24.59 -11.49
CA LEU A 30 28.89 24.85 -12.90
C LEU A 30 28.25 26.17 -13.39
N GLU A 31 27.05 26.53 -12.92
CA GLU A 31 26.42 27.82 -13.26
C GLU A 31 27.29 29.01 -12.82
N SER A 32 27.95 28.90 -11.67
CA SER A 32 28.78 29.95 -11.10
C SER A 32 30.11 30.17 -11.85
N LEU A 33 30.58 29.13 -12.56
CA LEU A 33 31.83 29.12 -13.31
C LEU A 33 31.66 29.52 -14.78
N VAL A 34 30.44 29.52 -15.28
CA VAL A 34 30.14 29.80 -16.68
C VAL A 34 30.00 31.31 -16.92
N ASP A 35 30.73 31.81 -17.92
CA ASP A 35 30.77 33.25 -18.23
C ASP A 35 29.69 33.69 -19.23
N SER A 36 29.23 32.80 -20.12
CA SER A 36 28.31 33.17 -21.19
C SER A 36 26.83 33.10 -20.77
N PRO A 37 25.96 34.02 -21.25
CA PRO A 37 24.53 34.01 -20.92
C PRO A 37 23.79 32.77 -21.45
N GLU A 38 24.24 32.23 -22.59
CA GLU A 38 23.61 31.09 -23.27
C GLU A 38 23.92 29.77 -22.55
N GLU A 39 25.15 29.59 -22.08
CA GLU A 39 25.52 28.42 -21.30
C GLU A 39 24.87 28.43 -19.91
N ARG A 40 24.75 29.60 -19.23
CA ARG A 40 23.98 29.67 -17.98
C ARG A 40 22.51 29.28 -18.15
N ALA A 41 21.91 29.59 -19.31
CA ALA A 41 20.54 29.19 -19.61
C ALA A 41 20.40 27.66 -19.76
N ARG A 42 21.38 27.01 -20.39
CA ARG A 42 21.45 25.54 -20.52
C ARG A 42 21.62 24.86 -19.17
N VAL A 43 22.47 25.40 -18.29
CA VAL A 43 22.66 24.86 -16.94
C VAL A 43 21.39 24.99 -16.10
N ARG A 44 20.67 26.12 -16.21
CA ARG A 44 19.35 26.30 -15.56
C ARG A 44 18.29 25.32 -16.05
N GLU A 45 18.25 25.05 -17.35
CA GLU A 45 17.34 24.05 -17.94
C GLU A 45 17.65 22.63 -17.44
N ALA A 46 18.94 22.29 -17.31
CA ALA A 46 19.38 21.03 -16.74
C ALA A 46 19.03 20.92 -15.25
N MET A 47 19.25 21.97 -14.46
CA MET A 47 18.84 22.03 -13.04
C MET A 47 17.33 21.87 -12.88
N GLN A 48 16.54 22.49 -13.76
CA GLN A 48 15.08 22.35 -13.73
C GLN A 48 14.63 20.92 -14.06
N THR A 49 15.25 20.29 -15.07
CA THR A 49 14.95 18.90 -15.44
C THR A 49 15.36 17.93 -14.33
N ALA A 50 16.51 18.17 -13.67
CA ALA A 50 16.96 17.36 -12.54
C ALA A 50 16.00 17.50 -11.34
N SER A 51 15.55 18.73 -11.04
CA SER A 51 14.55 18.98 -9.99
C SER A 51 13.20 18.32 -10.27
N GLU A 52 12.77 18.23 -11.54
CA GLU A 52 11.53 17.56 -11.94
C GLU A 52 11.64 16.02 -11.82
N VAL A 53 12.85 15.46 -11.92
CA VAL A 53 13.12 14.03 -11.72
C VAL A 53 13.37 13.70 -10.23
N ASP A 54 13.81 14.66 -9.43
CA ASP A 54 13.93 14.52 -7.97
C ASP A 54 12.56 14.50 -7.27
N ASP A 55 11.53 15.06 -7.91
CA ASP A 55 10.12 14.84 -7.50
C ASP A 55 9.66 13.36 -7.68
N ASP A 56 10.46 12.52 -8.36
CA ASP A 56 10.31 11.06 -8.43
C ASP A 56 11.24 10.29 -7.44
N GLY A 57 11.86 11.00 -6.47
CA GLY A 57 12.62 10.46 -5.33
C GLY A 57 11.72 9.90 -4.20
N PRO A 58 12.30 9.20 -3.20
CA PRO A 58 11.76 7.98 -2.58
C PRO A 58 10.31 8.07 -2.09
N VAL A 59 9.57 6.97 -2.33
CA VAL A 59 8.17 6.65 -1.94
C VAL A 59 7.86 6.78 -0.43
N PHE A 60 8.83 7.20 0.38
CA PHE A 60 8.73 7.45 1.81
C PHE A 60 8.24 8.89 2.07
N GLY A 61 7.00 9.03 2.52
CA GLY A 61 6.46 10.31 2.99
C GLY A 61 5.31 10.91 2.17
N ARG A 62 4.75 10.19 1.19
CA ARG A 62 3.52 10.65 0.50
C ARG A 62 2.35 10.65 1.48
N VAL A 63 1.92 11.85 1.87
CA VAL A 63 0.77 12.09 2.76
C VAL A 63 -0.53 11.84 1.97
N VAL A 64 -1.14 10.67 2.17
CA VAL A 64 -2.40 10.29 1.52
C VAL A 64 -3.58 10.97 2.22
N TRP A 65 -4.25 11.89 1.54
CA TRP A 65 -5.38 12.64 2.06
C TRP A 65 -6.72 12.03 1.64
N GLY A 66 -7.39 11.36 2.56
CA GLY A 66 -8.77 10.89 2.36
C GLY A 66 -8.87 9.47 1.80
N PHE A 67 -10.10 9.09 1.44
CA PHE A 67 -10.41 7.85 0.72
C PHE A 67 -11.30 8.27 -0.45
N ASP A 68 -10.77 8.19 -1.66
CA ASP A 68 -11.41 8.67 -2.88
C ASP A 68 -12.14 7.54 -3.65
N ARG A 69 -12.56 7.82 -4.89
CA ARG A 69 -13.27 6.81 -5.71
C ARG A 69 -12.31 5.81 -6.37
N ALA A 70 -11.06 6.20 -6.61
CA ALA A 70 -10.04 5.32 -7.15
C ALA A 70 -9.61 4.30 -6.08
N ASP A 71 -9.35 4.76 -4.85
CA ASP A 71 -9.04 3.92 -3.69
C ASP A 71 -10.14 2.86 -3.47
N LEU A 72 -11.41 3.26 -3.61
CA LEU A 72 -12.54 2.34 -3.53
C LEU A 72 -12.51 1.29 -4.64
N ALA A 73 -12.21 1.69 -5.89
CA ALA A 73 -12.16 0.76 -7.01
C ALA A 73 -11.03 -0.24 -6.86
N GLU A 74 -9.86 0.19 -6.40
CA GLU A 74 -8.69 -0.65 -6.15
C GLU A 74 -8.93 -1.60 -4.97
N SER A 75 -9.52 -1.09 -3.89
CA SER A 75 -9.97 -1.90 -2.75
C SER A 75 -10.97 -2.97 -3.18
N VAL A 76 -11.95 -2.61 -4.01
CA VAL A 76 -12.95 -3.55 -4.55
C VAL A 76 -12.29 -4.58 -5.46
N LEU A 77 -11.34 -4.18 -6.30
CA LEU A 77 -10.59 -5.10 -7.16
C LEU A 77 -9.81 -6.12 -6.34
N GLY A 78 -9.11 -5.67 -5.29
CA GLY A 78 -8.41 -6.55 -4.36
C GLY A 78 -9.37 -7.50 -3.63
N ALA A 79 -10.50 -6.99 -3.15
CA ALA A 79 -11.54 -7.82 -2.53
C ALA A 79 -12.09 -8.87 -3.49
N LEU A 80 -12.33 -8.52 -4.76
CA LEU A 80 -12.79 -9.48 -5.78
C LEU A 80 -11.71 -10.53 -6.07
N LEU A 81 -10.45 -10.14 -6.25
CA LEU A 81 -9.35 -11.04 -6.57
C LEU A 81 -9.25 -12.22 -5.59
N PHE A 82 -9.41 -11.95 -4.29
CA PHE A 82 -9.41 -12.99 -3.25
C PHE A 82 -10.80 -13.54 -2.96
N GLY A 83 -11.84 -12.76 -3.22
CA GLY A 83 -13.22 -13.08 -2.87
C GLY A 83 -13.88 -14.10 -3.78
N ILE A 84 -13.68 -14.01 -5.10
CA ILE A 84 -14.29 -14.95 -6.06
C ILE A 84 -13.78 -16.38 -5.82
N PRO A 85 -12.47 -16.64 -5.72
CA PRO A 85 -11.98 -18.00 -5.48
C PRO A 85 -12.57 -18.61 -4.20
N MET A 86 -12.65 -17.84 -3.12
CA MET A 86 -13.26 -18.31 -1.86
C MET A 86 -14.77 -18.52 -1.94
N ALA A 87 -15.49 -17.69 -2.68
CA ALA A 87 -16.93 -17.87 -2.85
C ALA A 87 -17.23 -19.15 -3.64
N VAL A 88 -16.33 -19.53 -4.55
CA VAL A 88 -16.45 -20.73 -5.39
C VAL A 88 -15.88 -21.98 -4.69
N GLU A 89 -14.88 -21.81 -3.81
CA GLU A 89 -14.27 -22.89 -3.04
C GLU A 89 -15.01 -23.12 -1.72
N GLY A 90 -15.56 -24.33 -1.52
CA GLY A 90 -16.48 -24.64 -0.42
C GLY A 90 -15.95 -24.41 1.02
N GLY A 91 -14.65 -24.20 1.20
CA GLY A 91 -14.03 -24.00 2.52
C GLY A 91 -14.53 -22.78 3.30
N THR A 92 -15.09 -21.77 2.63
CA THR A 92 -15.66 -20.57 3.27
C THR A 92 -16.89 -20.91 4.12
N VAL A 93 -17.77 -21.76 3.60
CA VAL A 93 -19.02 -22.15 4.29
C VAL A 93 -18.70 -23.03 5.51
N ASP A 94 -17.82 -24.01 5.34
CA ASP A 94 -17.39 -24.90 6.44
C ASP A 94 -16.75 -24.12 7.59
N SER A 95 -15.91 -23.14 7.25
CA SER A 95 -15.30 -22.24 8.22
C SER A 95 -16.35 -21.35 8.91
N GLY A 96 -17.35 -20.86 8.15
CA GLY A 96 -18.47 -20.09 8.68
C GLY A 96 -19.29 -20.88 9.71
N GLN A 97 -19.59 -22.14 9.42
CA GLN A 97 -20.24 -23.05 10.37
C GLN A 97 -19.40 -23.27 11.64
N PHE A 98 -18.08 -23.42 11.48
CA PHE A 98 -17.17 -23.61 12.61
C PHE A 98 -17.18 -22.43 13.58
N ILE A 99 -17.13 -21.20 13.08
CA ILE A 99 -17.12 -19.99 13.92
C ILE A 99 -18.53 -19.62 14.42
N ALA A 100 -19.59 -19.94 13.68
CA ALA A 100 -20.98 -19.75 14.12
C ALA A 100 -21.29 -20.51 15.42
N ALA A 101 -20.73 -21.73 15.55
CA ALA A 101 -20.82 -22.53 16.76
C ALA A 101 -19.87 -22.06 17.89
N ARG A 102 -18.91 -21.17 17.60
CA ARG A 102 -17.86 -20.74 18.53
C ARG A 102 -17.62 -19.23 18.45
N PRO A 103 -18.47 -18.40 19.07
CA PRO A 103 -18.42 -16.94 18.96
C PRO A 103 -17.06 -16.31 19.35
N LEU A 104 -16.28 -16.98 20.20
CA LEU A 104 -14.93 -16.52 20.53
C LEU A 104 -14.02 -16.49 19.29
N PHE A 105 -14.12 -17.49 18.41
CA PHE A 105 -13.34 -17.52 17.17
C PHE A 105 -13.81 -16.45 16.18
N LEU A 106 -15.12 -16.15 16.14
CA LEU A 106 -15.63 -15.03 15.35
C LEU A 106 -15.01 -13.69 15.79
N ILE A 107 -14.96 -13.44 17.10
CA ILE A 107 -14.33 -12.23 17.66
C ILE A 107 -12.83 -12.21 17.33
N LEU A 108 -12.15 -13.34 17.49
CA LEU A 108 -10.73 -13.46 17.13
C LEU A 108 -10.49 -13.20 15.64
N THR A 109 -11.34 -13.72 14.76
CA THR A 109 -11.26 -13.47 13.32
C THR A 109 -11.42 -11.98 13.03
N LEU A 110 -12.44 -11.31 13.58
CA LEU A 110 -12.63 -9.87 13.39
C LEU A 110 -11.44 -9.05 13.90
N ILE A 111 -10.94 -9.36 15.09
CA ILE A 111 -9.76 -8.70 15.67
C ILE A 111 -8.54 -8.96 14.78
N ALA A 112 -8.34 -10.19 14.32
CA ALA A 112 -7.24 -10.54 13.43
C ALA A 112 -7.33 -9.82 12.09
N THR A 113 -8.53 -9.73 11.48
CA THR A 113 -8.74 -8.95 10.25
C THR A 113 -8.34 -7.50 10.47
N VAL A 114 -8.87 -6.86 11.51
CA VAL A 114 -8.56 -5.45 11.81
C VAL A 114 -7.06 -5.28 12.10
N ALA A 115 -6.46 -6.16 12.89
CA ALA A 115 -5.04 -6.09 13.22
C ALA A 115 -4.14 -6.26 11.99
N VAL A 116 -4.47 -7.20 11.09
CA VAL A 116 -3.74 -7.40 9.83
C VAL A 116 -3.90 -6.20 8.91
N VAL A 117 -5.13 -5.69 8.71
CA VAL A 117 -5.36 -4.50 7.89
C VAL A 117 -4.66 -3.28 8.47
N VAL A 118 -4.69 -3.09 9.80
CA VAL A 118 -3.92 -2.04 10.47
C VAL A 118 -2.42 -2.25 10.27
N GLY A 119 -1.94 -3.49 10.34
CA GLY A 119 -0.54 -3.83 10.03
C GLY A 119 -0.15 -3.43 8.61
N ILE A 120 -1.00 -3.77 7.64
CA ILE A 120 -0.81 -3.44 6.22
C ILE A 120 -0.82 -1.92 6.01
N LEU A 121 -1.82 -1.21 6.55
CA LEU A 121 -2.01 0.22 6.33
C LEU A 121 -1.09 1.14 7.16
N TYR A 122 -0.66 0.71 8.36
CA TYR A 122 -0.01 1.59 9.34
C TYR A 122 1.29 1.06 9.97
N VAL A 123 1.62 -0.23 9.82
CA VAL A 123 2.91 -0.79 10.33
C VAL A 123 3.96 -0.85 9.22
N ALA A 124 3.55 -0.73 7.95
CA ALA A 124 4.48 -0.68 6.82
C ALA A 124 5.29 0.63 6.70
N ASP A 125 4.90 1.73 7.35
CA ASP A 125 5.76 2.94 7.44
C ASP A 125 5.31 3.94 8.53
N ILE A 126 6.25 4.74 9.03
CA ILE A 126 6.06 5.84 9.99
C ILE A 126 5.27 6.97 9.31
N GLN A 127 3.97 6.77 9.13
CA GLN A 127 3.09 7.86 8.70
C GLN A 127 2.86 8.76 9.92
N ASP A 128 3.33 10.01 9.86
CA ASP A 128 2.99 11.04 10.85
C ASP A 128 1.47 11.23 10.84
N VAL A 129 0.79 10.52 11.75
CA VAL A 129 -0.67 10.57 11.91
C VAL A 129 -1.01 11.89 12.59
N ARG A 130 -0.98 12.98 11.82
CA ARG A 130 -1.82 14.14 12.13
C ARG A 130 -3.24 13.70 11.84
N VAL A 131 -3.91 13.25 12.90
CA VAL A 131 -5.33 12.82 12.94
C VAL A 131 -6.22 13.94 12.40
N ALA A 132 -6.35 14.01 11.08
CA ALA A 132 -7.31 14.85 10.41
C ALA A 132 -8.49 13.94 10.01
N TYR A 133 -9.49 13.92 10.89
CA TYR A 133 -10.84 13.41 10.66
C TYR A 133 -11.05 11.89 10.81
N ALA A 134 -10.85 11.41 12.04
CA ALA A 134 -11.42 10.16 12.49
C ALA A 134 -12.96 10.25 12.65
N PHE A 135 -13.69 9.18 12.34
CA PHE A 135 -15.09 9.02 12.77
C PHE A 135 -15.11 9.01 14.31
N PHE A 136 -15.88 9.89 14.94
CA PHE A 136 -15.86 10.13 16.40
C PHE A 136 -14.48 10.52 17.00
N GLY A 137 -13.49 10.90 16.18
CA GLY A 137 -12.14 11.22 16.68
C GLY A 137 -11.26 10.00 17.01
N LEU A 138 -11.77 8.77 16.83
CA LEU A 138 -11.07 7.52 17.19
C LEU A 138 -10.72 6.61 15.98
N VAL A 139 -11.60 6.51 14.97
CA VAL A 139 -11.41 5.56 13.85
C VAL A 139 -11.06 6.28 12.54
N PRO A 140 -9.90 6.01 11.92
CA PRO A 140 -9.51 6.61 10.64
C PRO A 140 -10.51 6.30 9.51
N ARG A 141 -10.85 7.30 8.69
CA ARG A 141 -11.77 7.12 7.55
C ARG A 141 -11.27 6.09 6.54
N ARG A 142 -9.96 6.06 6.30
CA ARG A 142 -9.31 5.09 5.40
C ARG A 142 -9.54 3.65 5.85
N LEU A 143 -9.32 3.37 7.13
CA LEU A 143 -9.60 2.06 7.73
C LEU A 143 -11.08 1.66 7.57
N VAL A 144 -12.00 2.59 7.80
CA VAL A 144 -13.45 2.35 7.60
C VAL A 144 -13.77 2.10 6.13
N GLY A 145 -13.14 2.81 5.20
CA GLY A 145 -13.31 2.62 3.76
C GLY A 145 -12.89 1.22 3.31
N VAL A 146 -11.69 0.80 3.68
CA VAL A 146 -11.14 -0.53 3.33
C VAL A 146 -11.96 -1.67 3.96
N LEU A 147 -12.20 -1.62 5.28
CA LEU A 147 -12.98 -2.66 5.97
C LEU A 147 -14.45 -2.66 5.52
N GLY A 148 -15.04 -1.48 5.34
CA GLY A 148 -16.43 -1.33 4.95
C GLY A 148 -16.69 -1.80 3.52
N SER A 149 -15.84 -1.41 2.57
CA SER A 149 -15.96 -1.82 1.17
C SER A 149 -15.75 -3.32 0.99
N SER A 150 -14.72 -3.90 1.61
CA SER A 150 -14.47 -5.35 1.55
C SER A 150 -15.59 -6.17 2.20
N PHE A 151 -16.10 -5.76 3.36
CA PHE A 151 -17.23 -6.45 4.00
C PHE A 151 -18.51 -6.34 3.17
N ALA A 152 -18.83 -5.15 2.66
CA ALA A 152 -19.99 -4.94 1.79
C ALA A 152 -19.88 -5.78 0.50
N THR A 153 -18.69 -5.84 -0.10
CA THR A 153 -18.42 -6.70 -1.27
C THR A 153 -18.60 -8.18 -0.92
N ALA A 154 -18.12 -8.65 0.24
CA ALA A 154 -18.33 -10.03 0.68
C ALA A 154 -19.82 -10.38 0.76
N VAL A 155 -20.59 -9.58 1.49
CA VAL A 155 -22.04 -9.74 1.66
C VAL A 155 -22.74 -9.73 0.30
N ALA A 156 -22.42 -8.77 -0.57
CA ALA A 156 -23.04 -8.63 -1.88
C ALA A 156 -22.74 -9.83 -2.78
N LEU A 157 -21.48 -10.23 -2.90
CA LEU A 157 -21.07 -11.35 -3.77
C LEU A 157 -21.65 -12.68 -3.30
N LEU A 158 -21.56 -12.97 -2.01
CA LEU A 158 -22.08 -14.22 -1.44
C LEU A 158 -23.60 -14.30 -1.61
N SER A 159 -24.30 -13.17 -1.48
CA SER A 159 -25.76 -13.10 -1.69
C SER A 159 -26.12 -13.28 -3.17
N VAL A 160 -25.41 -12.60 -4.07
CA VAL A 160 -25.68 -12.65 -5.53
C VAL A 160 -25.43 -14.05 -6.09
N TRP A 161 -24.41 -14.75 -5.60
CA TRP A 161 -24.13 -16.13 -6.01
C TRP A 161 -24.95 -17.19 -5.27
N GLY A 162 -25.80 -16.80 -4.33
CA GLY A 162 -26.63 -17.73 -3.56
C GLY A 162 -25.82 -18.63 -2.62
N VAL A 163 -24.62 -18.22 -2.25
CA VAL A 163 -23.83 -18.90 -1.20
C VAL A 163 -24.46 -18.64 0.17
N VAL A 164 -25.04 -17.46 0.37
CA VAL A 164 -25.89 -17.12 1.52
C VAL A 164 -27.30 -16.78 1.03
N ASP A 165 -28.31 -17.33 1.69
CA ASP A 165 -29.73 -17.12 1.36
C ASP A 165 -30.49 -16.32 2.44
N TRP A 166 -29.82 -16.04 3.56
CA TRP A 166 -30.35 -15.35 4.73
C TRP A 166 -31.46 -16.10 5.47
N ALA A 167 -31.58 -17.43 5.26
CA ALA A 167 -32.51 -18.27 6.00
C ALA A 167 -32.04 -18.49 7.47
N ASP A 168 -30.73 -18.59 7.67
CA ASP A 168 -30.08 -18.50 8.99
C ASP A 168 -29.15 -17.28 9.01
N PRO A 169 -29.65 -16.10 9.42
CA PRO A 169 -28.88 -14.86 9.39
C PRO A 169 -27.60 -14.89 10.22
N TRP A 170 -27.55 -15.73 11.27
CA TRP A 170 -26.37 -15.84 12.11
C TRP A 170 -25.26 -16.62 11.42
N LEU A 171 -25.62 -17.77 10.83
CA LEU A 171 -24.68 -18.57 10.06
C LEU A 171 -24.17 -17.79 8.84
N ASP A 172 -25.06 -17.17 8.08
CA ASP A 172 -24.72 -16.44 6.87
C ASP A 172 -23.85 -15.22 7.15
N PHE A 173 -24.09 -14.53 8.27
CA PHE A 173 -23.19 -13.49 8.76
C PHE A 173 -21.79 -14.05 9.05
N CYS A 174 -21.69 -15.21 9.71
CA CYS A 174 -20.41 -15.86 9.98
C CYS A 174 -19.68 -16.25 8.69
N VAL A 175 -20.38 -16.79 7.69
CA VAL A 175 -19.83 -17.07 6.36
C VAL A 175 -19.29 -15.80 5.72
N CYS A 176 -20.05 -14.69 5.79
CA CYS A 176 -19.59 -13.38 5.30
C CYS A 176 -18.35 -12.88 6.04
N VAL A 177 -18.23 -13.09 7.36
CA VAL A 177 -17.06 -12.69 8.15
C VAL A 177 -15.81 -13.51 7.80
N VAL A 178 -15.96 -14.81 7.53
CA VAL A 178 -14.84 -15.63 7.01
C VAL A 178 -14.38 -15.09 5.66
N ALA A 179 -15.32 -14.86 4.75
CA ALA A 179 -14.99 -14.36 3.42
C ALA A 179 -14.37 -12.96 3.47
N PHE A 180 -14.80 -12.15 4.42
CA PHE A 180 -14.29 -10.81 4.64
C PHE A 180 -12.80 -10.79 4.99
N PHE A 181 -12.25 -11.78 5.71
CA PHE A 181 -10.85 -11.75 6.15
C PHE A 181 -9.84 -11.56 5.00
N PRO A 182 -9.72 -12.47 4.00
CA PRO A 182 -8.78 -12.28 2.92
C PRO A 182 -9.25 -11.25 1.88
N MET A 183 -10.56 -11.00 1.75
CA MET A 183 -11.06 -9.88 0.93
C MET A 183 -10.58 -8.53 1.48
N ALA A 184 -10.53 -8.36 2.81
CA ALA A 184 -10.02 -7.17 3.47
C ALA A 184 -8.51 -7.02 3.31
N ILE A 185 -7.76 -8.13 3.30
CA ILE A 185 -6.32 -8.11 2.94
C ILE A 185 -6.15 -7.64 1.50
N GLY A 186 -6.90 -8.21 0.57
CA GLY A 186 -6.89 -7.79 -0.84
C GLY A 186 -7.22 -6.31 -0.99
N ALA A 187 -8.27 -5.85 -0.31
CA ALA A 187 -8.65 -4.44 -0.33
C ALA A 187 -7.55 -3.53 0.24
N ALA A 188 -6.94 -3.90 1.36
CA ALA A 188 -5.86 -3.13 1.98
C ALA A 188 -4.59 -3.09 1.11
N LEU A 189 -4.29 -4.17 0.38
CA LEU A 189 -3.18 -4.19 -0.59
C LEU A 189 -3.51 -3.36 -1.83
N GLY A 190 -4.75 -3.42 -2.32
CA GLY A 190 -5.25 -2.59 -3.42
C GLY A 190 -5.09 -1.11 -3.10
N ASP A 191 -5.52 -0.70 -1.90
CA ASP A 191 -5.42 0.66 -1.37
C ASP A 191 -3.97 1.16 -1.12
N ILE A 192 -2.96 0.29 -1.18
CA ILE A 192 -1.54 0.65 -1.05
C ILE A 192 -0.84 0.74 -2.41
N LEU A 193 -1.40 0.13 -3.46
CA LEU A 193 -0.76 0.18 -4.77
C LEU A 193 -0.75 1.63 -5.30
N PRO A 194 0.38 2.11 -5.83
CA PRO A 194 0.47 3.48 -6.33
C PRO A 194 -0.43 3.67 -7.54
N GLY A 195 -1.52 4.42 -7.33
CA GLY A 195 -2.58 4.68 -8.29
C GLY A 195 -3.04 6.14 -8.38
N SER A 196 -2.20 7.12 -7.99
CA SER A 196 -2.15 8.50 -8.56
C SER A 196 -1.08 9.38 -7.89
#